data_AF-E4SMU8-F1
#
_entry.id   AF-E4SMU8-F1
#
_cell.length_a   1.000
_cell.length_b   1.000
_cell.length_c   1.000
_cell.angle_alpha   90.00
_cell.angle_beta   90.00
_cell.angle_gamma   90.00
#
_symmetry.space_group_name_H-M   'P 1'
#
loop_
_entity.id
_entity.type
_entity.pdbx_description
1 polymer ?
#
loop_
_entity_poly.entity_id
_entity_poly.type
_entity_poly.pdbx_seq_one_letter_code
_entity_poly.pdbx_strand_id
1 'polypeptide(L)'
;MIYFVLLVVLSISGYFIPKRNIIAYSSIILLVFLTFNAININDFSDYEYIYNNNNLIGAERTSSGWAYLSNIGLKFGLTYQQFKCVIAIICFVLIMITIHYFLRKNYNLIWSLYLIYPALMDIIQIRFFLAISIMIFSMIFLSQRNIKSFIIFTLLFISAVTIHTSVAFYIVLFFIPLLNKYKRIVVFLIVSITAILIPLRSMVTTLLNRYVNDKERLYLQMPISLFRVLLFTVIIIAFVLLSYCVTESIRPEIKISNKERNLLVLTNNINLCMLLLIPILPIAFNFIRIQRISWIFTYMSLFLLQKYNIKLKIGKLLVSAKLTGLFLALFGFFVMMLQFEPLAFWSYPFFR
;
A
#
# COMPACT_ATOMS: atom_id res chain seq x y z
N MET A 1 -15.08 -22.63 -0.23
CA MET A 1 -15.80 -22.04 0.95
C MET A 1 -14.97 -21.92 2.24
N ILE A 2 -14.20 -22.94 2.63
CA ILE A 2 -13.45 -22.97 3.91
C ILE A 2 -12.43 -21.82 4.09
N TYR A 3 -11.76 -21.40 3.02
CA TYR A 3 -10.76 -20.33 3.08
C TYR A 3 -11.36 -18.96 3.37
N PHE A 4 -12.59 -18.72 2.91
CA PHE A 4 -13.31 -17.49 3.21
C PHE A 4 -13.70 -17.45 4.69
N VAL A 5 -14.16 -18.58 5.23
CA VAL A 5 -14.43 -18.72 6.68
C VAL A 5 -13.17 -18.46 7.49
N LEU A 6 -12.03 -19.04 7.11
CA LEU A 6 -10.74 -18.79 7.79
C LEU A 6 -10.33 -17.31 7.72
N LEU A 7 -10.52 -16.66 6.58
CA LEU A 7 -10.25 -15.23 6.44
C LEU A 7 -11.11 -14.41 7.40
N VAL A 8 -12.43 -14.66 7.43
CA VAL A 8 -13.36 -13.96 8.34
C VAL A 8 -12.99 -14.22 9.80
N VAL A 9 -12.73 -15.47 10.18
CA VAL A 9 -12.34 -15.84 11.55
C VAL A 9 -11.05 -15.14 11.95
N LEU A 10 -10.01 -15.12 11.10
CA LEU A 10 -8.76 -14.43 11.39
C LEU A 10 -8.93 -12.90 11.47
N SER A 11 -9.74 -12.32 10.59
CA SER A 11 -10.09 -10.90 10.63
C SER A 11 -10.81 -10.51 11.92
N ILE A 12 -11.67 -11.36 12.46
CA ILE A 12 -12.36 -11.11 13.73
C ILE A 12 -11.45 -11.40 14.93
N SER A 13 -10.65 -12.47 14.88
CA SER A 13 -9.87 -12.94 16.03
C SER A 13 -8.84 -11.93 16.57
N GLY A 14 -8.19 -11.13 15.71
CA GLY A 14 -7.22 -10.12 16.16
C GLY A 14 -7.85 -8.94 16.92
N TYR A 15 -9.17 -8.84 16.95
CA TYR A 15 -9.91 -7.92 17.82
C TYR A 15 -9.95 -8.43 19.26
N PHE A 16 -9.97 -9.75 19.48
CA PHE A 16 -10.17 -10.38 20.78
C PHE A 16 -8.90 -10.96 21.38
N ILE A 17 -7.89 -11.25 20.55
CA ILE A 17 -6.64 -11.85 20.97
C ILE A 17 -5.52 -10.80 20.86
N PRO A 18 -5.33 -9.96 21.89
CA PRO A 18 -4.32 -8.90 21.86
C PRO A 18 -2.89 -9.41 22.11
N LYS A 19 -2.75 -10.62 22.69
CA LYS A 19 -1.46 -11.15 23.18
C LYS A 19 -0.96 -12.28 22.27
N ARG A 20 0.36 -12.28 22.04
CA ARG A 20 1.11 -13.22 21.18
C ARG A 20 0.72 -13.02 19.70
N ASN A 21 1.71 -12.81 18.83
CA ASN A 21 1.48 -12.43 17.42
C ASN A 21 0.93 -13.59 16.57
N ILE A 22 0.19 -14.52 17.16
CA ILE A 22 -0.32 -15.75 16.55
C ILE A 22 -1.22 -15.41 15.36
N ILE A 23 -2.16 -14.46 15.54
CA ILE A 23 -3.05 -14.06 14.44
C ILE A 23 -2.24 -13.50 13.28
N ALA A 24 -1.23 -12.66 13.53
CA ALA A 24 -0.36 -12.16 12.48
C ALA A 24 0.33 -13.28 11.68
N TYR A 25 0.92 -14.26 12.36
CA TYR A 25 1.59 -15.39 11.69
C TYR A 25 0.59 -16.28 10.93
N SER A 26 -0.57 -16.58 11.53
CA SER A 26 -1.63 -17.34 10.87
C SER A 26 -2.18 -16.62 9.63
N SER A 27 -2.34 -15.29 9.70
CA SER A 27 -2.72 -14.47 8.54
C SER A 27 -1.71 -14.58 7.41
N ILE A 28 -0.40 -14.52 7.72
CA ILE A 28 0.66 -14.64 6.70
C ILE A 28 0.64 -16.03 6.06
N ILE A 29 0.54 -17.09 6.86
CA ILE A 29 0.47 -18.47 6.35
C ILE A 29 -0.74 -18.62 5.41
N LEU A 30 -1.92 -18.14 5.82
CA LEU A 30 -3.11 -18.16 4.97
C LEU A 30 -2.88 -17.40 3.66
N LEU A 31 -2.32 -16.19 3.71
CA LEU A 31 -2.08 -15.37 2.52
C LEU A 31 -1.06 -15.98 1.57
N VAL A 32 0.00 -16.60 2.07
CA VAL A 32 0.97 -17.35 1.25
C VAL A 32 0.30 -18.55 0.59
N PHE A 33 -0.53 -19.29 1.34
CA PHE A 33 -1.29 -20.40 0.78
C PHE A 33 -2.29 -19.92 -0.30
N LEU A 34 -2.99 -18.80 -0.08
CA LEU A 34 -3.86 -18.21 -1.09
C LEU A 34 -3.06 -17.77 -2.33
N THR A 35 -1.84 -17.26 -2.14
CA THR A 35 -0.95 -16.87 -3.25
C THR A 35 -0.60 -18.06 -4.14
N PHE A 36 -0.34 -19.23 -3.54
CA PHE A 36 -0.06 -20.48 -4.26
C PHE A 36 -1.24 -20.91 -5.14
N ASN A 37 -2.45 -20.84 -4.58
CA ASN A 37 -3.68 -21.32 -5.23
C ASN A 37 -4.34 -20.29 -6.16
N ALA A 38 -3.90 -19.03 -6.14
CA ALA A 38 -4.44 -17.98 -7.00
C ALA A 38 -3.85 -18.08 -8.41
N ILE A 39 -4.39 -19.02 -9.18
CA ILE A 39 -4.00 -19.34 -10.58
C ILE A 39 -4.94 -18.63 -11.58
N ASN A 40 -6.20 -18.38 -11.21
CA ASN A 40 -7.19 -17.72 -12.08
C ASN A 40 -7.11 -16.17 -12.00
N ILE A 41 -5.90 -15.63 -11.87
CA ILE A 41 -5.69 -14.17 -11.87
C ILE A 41 -5.52 -13.71 -13.32
N ASN A 42 -6.05 -12.52 -13.65
CA ASN A 42 -5.76 -11.87 -14.93
C ASN A 42 -4.25 -11.79 -15.17
N ASP A 43 -3.81 -12.13 -16.39
CA ASP A 43 -2.41 -12.17 -16.82
C ASP A 43 -1.56 -13.27 -16.16
N PHE A 44 -2.12 -14.16 -15.32
CA PHE A 44 -1.33 -15.24 -14.68
C PHE A 44 -0.63 -16.12 -15.71
N SER A 45 -1.37 -16.58 -16.73
CA SER A 45 -0.82 -17.41 -17.82
C SER A 45 0.31 -16.70 -18.56
N ASP A 46 0.15 -15.39 -18.80
CA ASP A 46 1.15 -14.60 -19.51
C ASP A 46 2.43 -14.46 -18.69
N TYR A 47 2.30 -14.20 -17.38
CA TYR A 47 3.46 -14.11 -16.49
C TYR A 47 4.14 -15.45 -16.25
N GLU A 48 3.37 -16.54 -16.14
CA GLU A 48 3.89 -17.89 -16.04
C GLU A 48 4.65 -18.28 -17.32
N TYR A 49 4.10 -17.96 -18.48
CA TYR A 49 4.77 -18.16 -19.77
C TYR A 49 6.08 -17.36 -19.88
N ILE A 50 6.08 -16.09 -19.46
CA ILE A 50 7.30 -15.26 -19.45
C ILE A 50 8.33 -15.84 -18.48
N TYR A 51 7.91 -16.27 -17.30
CA TYR A 51 8.76 -16.89 -16.30
C TYR A 51 9.40 -18.18 -16.84
N ASN A 52 8.60 -19.10 -17.39
CA ASN A 52 9.11 -20.40 -17.84
C ASN A 52 10.03 -20.31 -19.07
N ASN A 53 9.80 -19.37 -19.98
CA ASN A 53 10.54 -19.30 -21.24
C ASN A 53 11.75 -18.37 -21.22
N ASN A 54 11.96 -17.61 -20.13
CA ASN A 54 13.12 -16.74 -19.94
C ASN A 54 13.50 -15.88 -21.16
N ASN A 55 12.48 -15.46 -21.93
CA ASN A 55 12.70 -14.77 -23.21
C ASN A 55 13.11 -13.32 -22.95
N LEU A 56 14.18 -12.86 -23.60
CA LEU A 56 14.65 -11.47 -23.55
C LEU A 56 13.53 -10.46 -23.91
N ILE A 57 12.63 -10.83 -24.82
CA ILE A 57 11.44 -10.03 -25.21
C ILE A 57 10.41 -9.95 -24.05
N GLY A 58 10.33 -10.98 -23.21
CA GLY A 58 9.53 -10.98 -21.99
C GLY A 58 10.11 -10.07 -20.90
N ALA A 59 11.44 -9.99 -20.81
CA ALA A 59 12.14 -9.08 -19.90
C ALA A 59 11.93 -7.60 -20.24
N GLU A 60 11.73 -7.24 -21.52
CA GLU A 60 11.33 -5.87 -21.89
C GLU A 60 9.89 -5.54 -21.43
N ARG A 61 9.01 -6.55 -21.40
CA ARG A 61 7.63 -6.42 -20.89
C ARG A 61 7.55 -6.46 -19.36
N THR A 62 8.54 -7.05 -18.70
CA THR A 62 8.63 -7.15 -17.23
C THR A 62 9.87 -6.41 -16.73
N SER A 63 9.67 -5.19 -16.24
CA SER A 63 10.65 -4.33 -15.55
C SER A 63 11.89 -5.08 -14.99
N SER A 64 13.09 -4.57 -15.30
CA SER A 64 14.37 -5.30 -15.20
C SER A 64 14.65 -5.99 -13.86
N GLY A 65 14.26 -5.38 -12.74
CA GLY A 65 14.41 -5.97 -11.41
C GLY A 65 13.52 -7.21 -11.21
N TRP A 66 12.32 -7.23 -11.78
CA TRP A 66 11.45 -8.42 -11.75
C TRP A 66 11.99 -9.57 -12.60
N ALA A 67 12.51 -9.26 -13.79
CA ALA A 67 13.14 -10.26 -14.66
C ALA A 67 14.34 -10.91 -13.97
N TYR A 68 15.20 -10.12 -13.31
CA TYR A 68 16.33 -10.63 -12.55
C TYR A 68 15.90 -11.58 -11.42
N LEU A 69 14.87 -11.22 -10.64
CA LEU A 69 14.35 -12.08 -9.57
C LEU A 69 13.71 -13.37 -10.12
N SER A 70 13.02 -13.28 -11.24
CA SER A 70 12.43 -14.44 -11.92
C SER A 70 13.51 -15.43 -12.34
N ASN A 71 14.63 -14.93 -12.87
CA ASN A 71 15.77 -15.75 -13.27
C ASN A 71 16.44 -16.44 -12.08
N ILE A 72 16.48 -15.79 -10.92
CA ILE A 72 16.93 -16.43 -9.68
C ILE A 72 15.98 -17.58 -9.32
N GLY A 73 14.67 -17.36 -9.35
CA GLY A 73 13.66 -18.40 -9.08
C GLY A 73 13.83 -19.63 -9.98
N LEU A 74 14.01 -19.41 -11.29
CA LEU A 74 14.25 -20.48 -12.26
C LEU A 74 15.55 -21.25 -11.97
N LYS A 75 16.62 -20.57 -11.59
CA LYS A 75 17.89 -21.22 -11.22
C LYS A 75 17.77 -22.10 -9.99
N PHE A 76 16.83 -21.80 -9.09
CA PHE A 76 16.49 -22.66 -7.95
C PHE A 76 15.49 -23.77 -8.30
N GLY A 77 15.08 -23.90 -9.57
CA GLY A 77 14.12 -24.92 -10.01
C GLY A 77 12.69 -24.68 -9.53
N LEU A 78 12.35 -23.45 -9.13
CA LEU A 78 11.02 -23.13 -8.63
C LEU A 78 10.01 -23.02 -9.78
N THR A 79 8.82 -23.58 -9.60
CA THR A 79 7.67 -23.23 -10.45
C THR A 79 7.25 -21.78 -10.23
N TYR A 80 6.50 -21.18 -11.15
CA TYR A 80 6.03 -19.80 -11.00
C TYR A 80 5.17 -19.60 -9.73
N GLN A 81 4.33 -20.58 -9.38
CA GLN A 81 3.53 -20.54 -8.14
C GLN A 81 4.43 -20.56 -6.89
N GLN A 82 5.45 -21.42 -6.87
CA GLN A 82 6.41 -21.49 -5.76
C GLN A 82 7.21 -20.18 -5.64
N PHE A 83 7.69 -19.65 -6.77
CA PHE A 83 8.36 -18.35 -6.82
C PHE A 83 7.49 -17.22 -6.25
N LYS A 84 6.22 -17.13 -6.65
CA LYS A 84 5.27 -16.15 -6.08
C LYS A 84 5.13 -16.28 -4.56
N CYS A 85 5.13 -17.51 -4.03
CA CYS A 85 5.03 -17.73 -2.59
C CYS A 85 6.26 -17.23 -1.85
N VAL A 86 7.47 -17.51 -2.38
CA VAL A 86 8.72 -16.98 -1.82
C VAL A 86 8.69 -15.45 -1.80
N ILE A 87 8.27 -14.82 -2.91
CA ILE A 87 8.12 -13.37 -3.00
C ILE A 87 7.11 -12.85 -1.98
N ALA A 88 5.94 -13.48 -1.85
CA ALA A 88 4.93 -13.08 -0.87
C ALA A 88 5.46 -13.16 0.58
N ILE A 89 6.22 -14.20 0.92
CA ILE A 89 6.87 -14.33 2.23
C ILE A 89 7.82 -13.15 2.47
N ILE A 90 8.66 -12.81 1.49
CA ILE A 90 9.58 -11.66 1.58
C ILE A 90 8.78 -10.37 1.84
N CYS A 91 7.71 -10.13 1.07
CA CYS A 91 6.86 -8.95 1.24
C CYS A 91 6.27 -8.85 2.65
N PHE A 92 5.70 -9.95 3.17
CA PHE A 92 5.11 -9.97 4.50
C PHE A 92 6.15 -9.79 5.60
N VAL A 93 7.35 -10.36 5.44
CA VAL A 93 8.48 -10.14 6.36
C VAL A 93 8.88 -8.67 6.40
N LEU A 94 8.99 -8.00 5.24
CA LEU A 94 9.30 -6.56 5.18
C LEU A 94 8.25 -5.70 5.90
N ILE A 95 6.96 -6.00 5.71
CA ILE A 95 5.85 -5.33 6.41
C ILE A 95 5.92 -5.62 7.92
N MET A 96 6.16 -6.86 8.31
CA MET A 96 6.33 -7.25 9.72
C MET A 96 7.49 -6.51 10.39
N ILE A 97 8.65 -6.42 9.73
CA ILE A 97 9.80 -5.69 10.26
C ILE A 97 9.46 -4.21 10.46
N THR A 98 8.74 -3.61 9.51
CA THR A 98 8.27 -2.22 9.60
C THR A 98 7.36 -2.00 10.80
N ILE A 99 6.34 -2.85 10.95
CA ILE A 99 5.40 -2.79 12.07
C ILE A 99 6.16 -2.99 13.39
N HIS A 100 7.04 -3.98 13.46
CA HIS A 100 7.85 -4.26 14.65
C HIS A 100 8.78 -3.10 15.01
N TYR A 101 9.40 -2.45 14.02
CA TYR A 101 10.28 -1.31 14.26
C TYR A 101 9.55 -0.17 14.99
N PHE A 102 8.34 0.17 14.57
CA PHE A 102 7.58 1.28 15.15
C PHE A 102 6.83 0.90 16.43
N LEU A 103 6.26 -0.31 16.51
CA LEU A 103 5.28 -0.68 17.55
C LEU A 103 5.76 -1.80 18.50
N ARG A 104 6.89 -2.44 18.21
CA ARG A 104 7.49 -3.59 18.93
C ARG A 104 6.64 -4.87 18.96
N LYS A 105 5.48 -4.89 19.63
CA LYS A 105 4.69 -6.13 19.83
C LYS A 105 3.18 -5.86 19.70
N ASN A 106 2.42 -6.95 19.58
CA ASN A 106 0.95 -7.00 19.60
C ASN A 106 0.25 -6.42 18.36
N TYR A 107 0.78 -6.71 17.18
CA TYR A 107 0.24 -6.20 15.92
C TYR A 107 -0.87 -7.06 15.31
N ASN A 108 -1.54 -7.93 16.10
CA ASN A 108 -2.64 -8.77 15.63
C ASN A 108 -3.77 -7.95 15.00
N LEU A 109 -4.14 -6.82 15.61
CA LEU A 109 -5.18 -5.96 15.05
C LEU A 109 -4.79 -5.43 13.66
N ILE A 110 -3.53 -5.04 13.47
CA ILE A 110 -3.05 -4.51 12.18
C ILE A 110 -3.16 -5.59 11.10
N TRP A 111 -2.79 -6.83 11.40
CA TRP A 111 -2.93 -7.95 10.46
C TRP A 111 -4.38 -8.35 10.21
N SER A 112 -5.26 -8.28 11.20
CA SER A 112 -6.70 -8.49 11.01
C SER A 112 -7.32 -7.43 10.10
N LEU A 113 -6.95 -6.16 10.27
CA LEU A 113 -7.37 -5.07 9.38
C LEU A 113 -6.80 -5.24 7.97
N TYR A 114 -5.51 -5.59 7.88
CA TYR A 114 -4.81 -5.83 6.63
C TYR A 114 -5.43 -6.99 5.83
N LEU A 115 -5.83 -8.08 6.51
CA LEU A 115 -6.55 -9.20 5.89
C LEU A 115 -7.85 -8.78 5.21
N ILE A 116 -8.61 -7.87 5.83
CA ILE A 116 -9.84 -7.32 5.23
C ILE A 116 -9.47 -6.49 4.00
N TYR A 117 -8.52 -5.56 4.15
CA TYR A 117 -7.95 -4.80 3.05
C TYR A 117 -6.61 -4.17 3.46
N PRO A 118 -5.55 -4.14 2.62
CA PRO A 118 -5.50 -4.56 1.21
C PRO A 118 -4.91 -5.95 0.91
N ALA A 119 -4.75 -6.86 1.88
CA ALA A 119 -3.95 -8.10 1.71
C ALA A 119 -4.29 -8.93 0.46
N LEU A 120 -5.59 -9.12 0.17
CA LEU A 120 -6.02 -9.85 -1.01
C LEU A 120 -5.63 -9.12 -2.32
N MET A 121 -5.67 -7.80 -2.34
CA MET A 121 -5.25 -7.04 -3.52
C MET A 121 -3.74 -7.12 -3.74
N ASP A 122 -2.99 -7.22 -2.65
CA ASP A 122 -1.54 -7.30 -2.66
C ASP A 122 -1.05 -8.65 -3.23
N ILE A 123 -1.58 -9.77 -2.76
CA ILE A 123 -1.12 -11.09 -3.23
C ILE A 123 -1.48 -11.39 -4.70
N ILE A 124 -2.51 -10.75 -5.23
CA ILE A 124 -2.87 -10.83 -6.66
C ILE A 124 -1.86 -10.06 -7.51
N GLN A 125 -1.41 -8.91 -7.02
CA GLN A 125 -0.52 -8.00 -7.75
C GLN A 125 0.91 -8.14 -7.26
N ILE A 126 1.41 -9.38 -7.28
CA ILE A 126 2.65 -9.77 -6.59
C ILE A 126 3.87 -8.89 -6.93
N ARG A 127 4.00 -8.44 -8.19
CA ARG A 127 5.06 -7.53 -8.65
C ARG A 127 4.99 -6.17 -7.95
N PHE A 128 3.80 -5.57 -7.96
CA PHE A 128 3.54 -4.30 -7.29
C PHE A 128 3.64 -4.48 -5.76
N PHE A 129 3.19 -5.61 -5.23
CA PHE A 129 3.26 -5.92 -3.82
C PHE A 129 4.70 -6.02 -3.31
N LEU A 130 5.60 -6.64 -4.07
CA LEU A 130 7.02 -6.63 -3.74
C LEU A 130 7.57 -5.21 -3.70
N ALA A 131 7.33 -4.42 -4.75
CA ALA A 131 7.81 -3.05 -4.82
C ALA A 131 7.25 -2.16 -3.69
N ILE A 132 5.96 -2.26 -3.36
CA ILE A 132 5.36 -1.48 -2.26
C ILE A 132 5.82 -1.97 -0.89
N SER A 133 6.06 -3.28 -0.68
CA SER A 133 6.60 -3.79 0.59
C SER A 133 8.02 -3.27 0.86
N ILE A 134 8.85 -3.15 -0.18
CA ILE A 134 10.16 -2.48 -0.11
C ILE A 134 9.98 -1.01 0.26
N MET A 135 8.99 -0.32 -0.33
CA MET A 135 8.70 1.07 0.03
C MET A 135 8.19 1.23 1.47
N ILE A 136 7.34 0.34 1.95
CA ILE A 136 6.85 0.33 3.34
C ILE A 136 8.05 0.15 4.28
N PHE A 137 8.96 -0.77 3.97
CA PHE A 137 10.19 -0.98 4.73
C PHE A 137 11.12 0.22 4.66
N SER A 138 11.27 0.86 3.50
CA SER A 138 12.14 2.03 3.33
C SER A 138 11.70 3.24 4.16
N MET A 139 10.41 3.32 4.53
CA MET A 139 9.89 4.36 5.42
C MET A 139 10.52 4.34 6.83
N ILE A 140 11.04 3.19 7.29
CA ILE A 140 11.80 3.11 8.54
C ILE A 140 12.95 4.12 8.50
N PHE A 141 13.70 4.12 7.40
CA PHE A 141 14.88 4.98 7.24
C PHE A 141 14.49 6.44 7.02
N LEU A 142 13.45 6.69 6.24
CA LEU A 142 12.92 8.05 6.05
C LEU A 142 12.47 8.69 7.38
N SER A 143 11.96 7.87 8.32
CA SER A 143 11.54 8.33 9.66
C SER A 143 12.68 8.77 10.57
N GLN A 144 13.93 8.36 10.29
CA GLN A 144 15.09 8.61 11.16
C GLN A 144 15.75 9.98 10.93
N ARG A 145 15.35 10.71 9.88
CA ARG A 145 15.75 12.12 9.61
C ARG A 145 17.26 12.39 9.61
N ASN A 146 18.06 11.44 9.12
CA ASN A 146 19.49 11.63 8.94
C ASN A 146 19.92 11.22 7.52
N ILE A 147 21.09 11.71 7.08
CA ILE A 147 21.57 11.54 5.71
C ILE A 147 21.81 10.07 5.33
N LYS A 148 22.38 9.27 6.24
CA LYS A 148 22.64 7.83 5.99
C LYS A 148 21.33 7.09 5.71
N SER A 149 20.32 7.33 6.54
CA SER A 149 19.00 6.74 6.37
C SER A 149 18.29 7.26 5.11
N PHE A 150 18.49 8.52 4.72
CA PHE A 150 17.96 9.04 3.46
C PHE A 150 18.61 8.39 2.22
N ILE A 151 19.91 8.11 2.27
CA ILE A 151 20.61 7.35 1.23
C ILE A 151 20.05 5.93 1.13
N ILE A 152 19.87 5.23 2.26
CA ILE A 152 19.28 3.88 2.28
C ILE A 152 17.85 3.89 1.71
N PHE A 153 17.03 4.88 2.11
CA PHE A 153 15.69 5.08 1.56
C PHE A 153 15.74 5.24 0.03
N THR A 154 16.68 6.04 -0.49
CA THR A 154 16.85 6.30 -1.92
C THR A 154 17.24 5.03 -2.69
N LEU A 155 18.18 4.24 -2.15
CA LEU A 155 18.60 2.98 -2.76
C LEU A 155 17.46 1.95 -2.81
N LEU A 156 16.67 1.85 -1.73
CA LEU A 156 15.49 0.98 -1.68
C LEU A 156 14.40 1.46 -2.65
N PHE A 157 14.19 2.77 -2.77
CA PHE A 157 13.26 3.34 -3.75
C PHE A 157 13.66 2.99 -5.19
N ILE A 158 14.93 3.20 -5.56
CA ILE A 158 15.43 2.85 -6.90
C ILE A 158 15.24 1.36 -7.16
N SER A 159 15.57 0.50 -6.18
CA SER A 159 15.37 -0.95 -6.27
C SER A 159 13.89 -1.34 -6.44
N ALA A 160 12.96 -0.63 -5.79
CA ALA A 160 11.53 -0.88 -5.94
C ALA A 160 11.01 -0.47 -7.33
N VAL A 161 11.53 0.63 -7.89
CA VAL A 161 11.19 1.09 -9.24
C VAL A 161 11.64 0.10 -10.32
N THR A 162 12.82 -0.52 -10.17
CA THR A 162 13.27 -1.56 -11.11
C THR A 162 12.39 -2.81 -11.07
N ILE A 163 11.74 -3.10 -9.94
CA ILE A 163 10.79 -4.21 -9.81
C ILE A 163 9.43 -3.85 -10.43
N HIS A 164 8.90 -2.66 -10.18
CA HIS A 164 7.63 -2.21 -10.74
C HIS A 164 7.61 -0.69 -10.95
N THR A 165 7.51 -0.25 -12.21
CA THR A 165 7.63 1.17 -12.60
C THR A 165 6.58 2.08 -11.96
N SER A 166 5.35 1.61 -11.72
CA SER A 166 4.32 2.43 -11.05
C SER A 166 4.69 2.91 -9.64
N VAL A 167 5.67 2.28 -8.98
CA VAL A 167 6.20 2.73 -7.68
C VAL A 167 7.05 4.00 -7.81
N ALA A 168 7.44 4.39 -9.03
CA ALA A 168 8.13 5.66 -9.28
C ALA A 168 7.34 6.88 -8.78
N PHE A 169 6.01 6.81 -8.73
CA PHE A 169 5.19 7.88 -8.13
C PHE A 169 5.51 8.15 -6.66
N TYR A 170 6.06 7.20 -5.92
CA TYR A 170 6.53 7.45 -4.55
C TYR A 170 7.75 8.37 -4.48
N ILE A 171 8.27 8.87 -5.60
CA ILE A 171 9.20 10.01 -5.60
C ILE A 171 8.64 11.21 -4.83
N VAL A 172 7.31 11.37 -4.76
CA VAL A 172 6.66 12.40 -3.94
C VAL A 172 6.99 12.30 -2.45
N LEU A 173 7.39 11.11 -1.96
CA LEU A 173 7.79 10.91 -0.57
C LEU A 173 9.15 11.54 -0.24
N PHE A 174 9.95 11.92 -1.25
CA PHE A 174 11.18 12.70 -1.06
C PHE A 174 10.90 14.10 -0.50
N PHE A 175 9.66 14.58 -0.55
CA PHE A 175 9.26 15.83 0.10
C PHE A 175 9.01 15.69 1.61
N ILE A 176 8.98 14.48 2.17
CA ILE A 176 8.72 14.27 3.62
C ILE A 176 9.74 14.97 4.53
N PRO A 177 11.06 14.92 4.27
CA PRO A 177 12.04 15.70 5.03
C PRO A 177 11.74 17.20 5.00
N LEU A 178 11.28 17.74 3.86
CA LEU A 178 10.89 19.15 3.73
C LEU A 178 9.59 19.45 4.48
N LEU A 179 8.59 18.56 4.44
CA LEU A 179 7.35 18.67 5.23
C LEU A 179 7.64 18.74 6.73
N ASN A 180 8.66 18.02 7.22
CA ASN A 180 9.05 18.08 8.63
C ASN A 180 9.59 19.45 9.04
N LYS A 181 10.22 20.20 8.13
CA LYS A 181 10.87 21.50 8.41
C LYS A 181 10.01 22.70 8.03
N TYR A 182 9.31 22.63 6.90
CA TYR A 182 8.58 23.73 6.27
C TYR A 182 7.12 23.37 5.95
N LYS A 183 6.45 22.70 6.90
CA LYS A 183 5.11 22.09 6.69
C LYS A 183 4.13 23.00 5.93
N ARG A 184 3.94 24.25 6.38
CA ARG A 184 2.98 25.19 5.76
C ARG A 184 3.30 25.46 4.28
N ILE A 185 4.56 25.77 3.98
CA ILE A 185 5.01 26.10 2.62
C ILE A 185 4.85 24.88 1.71
N VAL A 186 5.31 23.70 2.15
CA VAL A 186 5.25 22.48 1.33
C VAL A 186 3.80 22.02 1.11
N VAL A 187 2.93 22.14 2.11
CA VAL A 187 1.50 21.87 1.93
C VAL A 187 0.87 22.85 0.93
N PHE A 188 1.18 24.14 1.02
CA PHE A 188 0.72 25.13 0.05
C PHE A 188 1.18 24.80 -1.38
N LEU A 189 2.43 24.38 -1.55
CA LEU A 189 2.97 23.94 -2.84
C LEU A 189 2.24 22.69 -3.35
N ILE A 190 2.05 21.67 -2.53
CA ILE A 190 1.33 20.44 -2.90
C ILE A 190 -0.10 20.75 -3.36
N VAL A 191 -0.82 21.59 -2.61
CA VAL A 191 -2.20 21.99 -2.94
C VAL A 191 -2.23 22.82 -4.21
N SER A 192 -1.31 23.78 -4.37
CA SER A 192 -1.22 24.63 -5.57
C SER A 192 -0.90 23.81 -6.82
N ILE A 193 0.10 22.92 -6.74
CA ILE A 193 0.44 22.00 -7.85
C ILE A 193 -0.78 21.14 -8.21
N THR A 194 -1.47 20.58 -7.21
CA THR A 194 -2.67 19.78 -7.41
C THR A 194 -3.76 20.60 -8.13
N ALA A 195 -4.02 21.83 -7.69
CA ALA A 195 -5.02 22.70 -8.27
C ALA A 195 -4.68 23.12 -9.71
N ILE A 196 -3.40 23.34 -10.02
CA ILE A 196 -2.92 23.73 -11.37
C ILE A 196 -2.93 22.54 -12.35
N LEU A 197 -2.58 21.34 -11.89
CA LEU A 197 -2.48 20.16 -12.77
C LEU A 197 -3.85 19.63 -13.22
N ILE A 198 -4.91 19.85 -12.45
CA ILE A 198 -6.28 19.43 -12.81
C ILE A 198 -6.75 20.04 -14.15
N PRO A 199 -6.76 21.39 -14.34
CA PRO A 199 -7.18 21.99 -15.60
C PRO A 199 -6.20 21.72 -16.76
N LEU A 200 -4.91 21.48 -16.45
CA LEU A 200 -3.88 21.19 -17.46
C LEU A 200 -3.80 19.71 -17.88
N ARG A 201 -4.77 18.88 -17.46
CA ARG A 201 -4.78 17.43 -17.72
C ARG A 201 -4.54 17.07 -19.19
N SER A 202 -5.22 17.75 -20.12
CA SER A 202 -5.12 17.45 -21.56
C SER A 202 -3.70 17.68 -22.11
N MET A 203 -3.01 18.70 -21.61
CA MET A 203 -1.61 18.98 -21.96
C MET A 203 -0.70 17.91 -21.37
N VAL A 204 -0.92 17.52 -20.11
CA VAL A 204 -0.16 16.44 -19.45
C VAL A 204 -0.32 15.12 -20.19
N THR A 205 -1.53 14.73 -20.58
CA THR A 205 -1.75 13.49 -21.36
C THR A 205 -1.08 13.54 -22.72
N THR A 206 -1.09 14.70 -23.38
CA THR A 206 -0.44 14.88 -24.68
C THR A 206 1.08 14.77 -24.58
N LEU A 207 1.67 15.33 -23.53
CA LEU A 207 3.10 15.20 -23.25
C LEU A 207 3.45 13.74 -22.92
N LEU A 208 2.69 13.08 -22.06
CA LEU A 208 2.92 11.68 -21.70
C LEU A 208 2.85 10.75 -22.91
N ASN A 209 1.87 10.93 -23.81
CA ASN A 209 1.73 10.09 -25.00
C ASN A 209 2.97 10.09 -25.93
N ARG A 210 3.84 11.11 -25.84
CA ARG A 210 5.10 11.17 -26.62
C ARG A 210 6.19 10.25 -26.08
N TYR A 211 6.14 9.89 -24.80
CA TYR A 211 7.20 9.15 -24.10
C TYR A 211 6.78 7.76 -23.60
N VAL A 212 5.51 7.40 -23.84
CA VAL A 212 4.86 6.21 -23.27
C VAL A 212 4.68 5.14 -24.36
N ASN A 213 4.95 3.87 -24.03
CA ASN A 213 4.88 2.74 -24.96
C ASN A 213 3.42 2.38 -25.31
N ASP A 214 3.18 1.63 -26.39
CA ASP A 214 1.82 1.37 -26.90
C ASP A 214 0.88 0.68 -25.88
N LYS A 215 1.40 -0.24 -25.05
CA LYS A 215 0.62 -0.86 -23.97
C LYS A 215 0.20 0.15 -22.90
N GLU A 216 1.06 1.12 -22.62
CA GLU A 216 0.80 2.15 -21.62
C GLU A 216 -0.14 3.24 -22.16
N ARG A 217 -0.09 3.53 -23.48
CA ARG A 217 -1.05 4.40 -24.18
C ARG A 217 -2.49 3.90 -24.07
N LEU A 218 -2.69 2.58 -24.14
CA LEU A 218 -4.02 1.98 -23.94
C LEU A 218 -4.59 2.33 -22.56
N TYR A 219 -3.77 2.33 -21.50
CA TYR A 219 -4.24 2.71 -20.16
C TYR A 219 -4.56 4.21 -20.02
N LEU A 220 -3.92 5.08 -20.80
CA LEU A 220 -4.17 6.53 -20.82
C LEU A 220 -5.45 6.91 -21.58
N GLN A 221 -5.94 6.02 -22.46
CA GLN A 221 -7.10 6.25 -23.32
C GLN A 221 -8.40 5.65 -22.75
N MET A 222 -8.34 4.83 -21.71
CA MET A 222 -9.56 4.26 -21.11
C MET A 222 -10.41 5.36 -20.46
N PRO A 223 -11.70 5.50 -20.82
CA PRO A 223 -12.56 6.50 -20.20
C PRO A 223 -12.77 6.16 -18.72
N ILE A 224 -12.39 7.10 -17.84
CA ILE A 224 -12.60 6.98 -16.39
C ILE A 224 -13.82 7.81 -16.03
N SER A 225 -14.81 7.18 -15.39
CA SER A 225 -16.01 7.87 -14.92
C SER A 225 -15.65 8.96 -13.90
N LEU A 226 -16.27 10.13 -14.01
CA LEU A 226 -16.12 11.24 -13.05
C LEU A 226 -16.40 10.79 -11.61
N PHE A 227 -17.41 9.93 -11.41
CA PHE A 227 -17.75 9.36 -10.10
C PHE A 227 -16.55 8.68 -9.43
N ARG A 228 -15.81 7.83 -10.15
CA ARG A 228 -14.62 7.13 -9.62
C ARG A 228 -13.51 8.09 -9.21
N VAL A 229 -13.27 9.15 -10.02
CA VAL A 229 -12.29 10.18 -9.71
C VAL A 229 -12.68 10.95 -8.45
N LEU A 230 -13.94 11.40 -8.36
CA LEU A 230 -14.45 12.14 -7.20
C LEU A 230 -14.42 11.29 -5.94
N LEU A 231 -14.90 10.05 -6.01
CA LEU A 231 -14.89 9.11 -4.89
C LEU A 231 -13.46 8.90 -4.38
N PHE A 232 -12.49 8.67 -5.27
CA PHE A 232 -11.11 8.46 -4.84
C PHE A 232 -10.44 9.74 -4.31
N THR A 233 -10.81 10.91 -4.85
CA THR A 233 -10.38 12.21 -4.31
C THR A 233 -10.87 12.39 -2.86
N VAL A 234 -12.14 12.06 -2.60
CA VAL A 234 -12.71 12.06 -1.24
C VAL A 234 -11.96 11.10 -0.33
N ILE A 235 -11.59 9.91 -0.82
CA ILE A 235 -10.78 8.95 -0.06
C ILE A 235 -9.43 9.56 0.33
N ILE A 236 -8.68 10.14 -0.60
CA ILE A 236 -7.37 10.75 -0.31
C ILE A 236 -7.51 11.84 0.76
N ILE A 237 -8.51 12.73 0.61
CA ILE A 237 -8.78 13.80 1.57
C ILE A 237 -9.14 13.22 2.94
N ALA A 238 -10.00 12.19 2.98
CA ALA A 238 -10.37 11.52 4.22
C ALA A 238 -9.17 10.91 4.95
N PHE A 239 -8.19 10.35 4.23
CA PHE A 239 -6.95 9.84 4.81
C PHE A 239 -6.08 10.95 5.42
N VAL A 240 -5.98 12.11 4.75
CA VAL A 240 -5.28 13.28 5.30
C VAL A 240 -5.95 13.72 6.60
N LEU A 241 -7.26 13.97 6.57
CA LEU A 241 -8.03 14.41 7.73
C LEU A 241 -7.96 13.42 8.88
N LEU A 242 -8.10 12.12 8.60
CA LEU A 242 -8.01 11.07 9.60
C LEU A 242 -6.63 11.05 10.27
N SER A 243 -5.55 11.14 9.50
CA SER A 243 -4.19 11.16 10.07
C SER A 243 -3.92 12.39 10.93
N TYR A 244 -4.51 13.53 10.57
CA TYR A 244 -4.48 14.73 11.39
C TYR A 244 -5.26 14.52 12.70
N CYS A 245 -6.51 14.05 12.64
CA CYS A 245 -7.33 13.74 13.82
C CYS A 245 -6.67 12.73 14.76
N VAL A 246 -6.01 11.69 14.22
CA VAL A 246 -5.28 10.70 15.00
C VAL A 246 -4.13 11.36 15.77
N THR A 247 -3.38 12.25 15.12
CA THR A 247 -2.27 12.98 15.75
C THR A 247 -2.76 13.90 16.88
N GLU A 248 -3.82 14.67 16.62
CA GLU A 248 -4.43 15.60 17.61
C GLU A 248 -5.10 14.88 18.77
N SER A 249 -5.49 13.61 18.61
CA SER A 249 -6.10 12.82 19.68
C SER A 249 -5.11 12.46 20.79
N ILE A 250 -3.80 12.49 20.50
CA ILE A 250 -2.78 12.18 21.49
C ILE A 250 -2.48 13.41 22.33
N ARG A 251 -2.94 13.37 23.58
CA ARG A 251 -2.70 14.44 24.55
C ARG A 251 -1.20 14.53 24.91
N PRO A 252 -0.68 15.73 25.20
CA PRO A 252 0.73 15.93 25.58
C PRO A 252 1.18 15.10 26.80
N GLU A 253 0.25 14.79 27.71
CA GLU A 253 0.47 14.01 28.94
C GLU A 253 0.80 12.54 28.67
N ILE A 254 0.42 12.01 27.49
CA ILE A 254 0.59 10.60 27.16
C ILE A 254 2.02 10.35 26.69
N LYS A 255 2.77 9.60 27.51
CA LYS A 255 4.16 9.21 27.19
C LYS A 255 4.20 8.13 26.10
N ILE A 256 4.32 8.57 24.85
CA ILE A 256 4.63 7.73 23.70
C ILE A 256 6.14 7.73 23.42
N SER A 257 6.67 6.64 22.87
CA SER A 257 8.07 6.56 22.47
C SER A 257 8.38 7.43 21.24
N ASN A 258 9.66 7.78 21.05
CA ASN A 258 10.10 8.55 19.88
C ASN A 258 9.77 7.85 18.56
N LYS A 259 9.85 6.52 18.51
CA LYS A 259 9.48 5.75 17.31
C LYS A 259 7.99 5.87 16.99
N GLU A 260 7.13 5.77 18.00
CA GLU A 260 5.68 5.94 17.83
C GLU A 260 5.31 7.37 17.44
N ARG A 261 5.98 8.38 17.99
CA ARG A 261 5.81 9.77 17.55
C ARG A 261 6.23 9.95 16.09
N ASN A 262 7.36 9.37 15.70
CA ASN A 262 7.83 9.41 14.31
C ASN A 262 6.85 8.72 13.35
N LEU A 263 6.22 7.62 13.77
CA LEU A 263 5.18 6.94 13.00
C LEU A 263 3.99 7.86 12.68
N LEU A 264 3.50 8.62 13.66
CA LEU A 264 2.35 9.51 13.46
C LEU A 264 2.67 10.64 12.50
N VAL A 265 3.82 11.29 12.70
CA VAL A 265 4.28 12.38 11.82
C VAL A 265 4.52 11.85 10.41
N LEU A 266 5.14 10.69 10.28
CA LEU A 266 5.36 10.03 9.00
C LEU A 266 4.03 9.71 8.31
N THR A 267 3.06 9.12 9.01
CA THR A 267 1.74 8.76 8.46
C THR A 267 1.01 10.01 7.93
N ASN A 268 1.01 11.09 8.71
CA ASN A 268 0.43 12.36 8.28
C ASN A 268 1.13 12.91 7.02
N ASN A 269 2.46 12.86 6.98
CA ASN A 269 3.22 13.37 5.84
C ASN A 269 3.07 12.51 4.59
N ILE A 270 3.00 11.18 4.72
CA ILE A 270 2.66 10.26 3.62
C ILE A 270 1.31 10.66 3.04
N ASN A 271 0.28 10.80 3.88
CA ASN A 271 -1.07 11.15 3.41
C ASN A 271 -1.13 12.54 2.76
N LEU A 272 -0.38 13.52 3.27
CA LEU A 272 -0.26 14.83 2.61
C LEU A 272 0.39 14.72 1.22
N CYS A 273 1.44 13.92 1.07
CA CYS A 273 2.05 13.67 -0.24
C CYS A 273 1.06 12.99 -1.22
N MET A 274 0.14 12.16 -0.72
CA MET A 274 -0.86 11.49 -1.58
C MET A 274 -1.86 12.45 -2.23
N LEU A 275 -1.97 13.71 -1.79
CA LEU A 275 -2.78 14.73 -2.49
C LEU A 275 -2.30 14.92 -3.93
N LEU A 276 -1.00 14.73 -4.20
CA LEU A 276 -0.45 14.80 -5.55
C LEU A 276 -0.95 13.69 -6.47
N LEU A 277 -1.62 12.64 -5.97
CA LEU A 277 -2.26 11.64 -6.82
C LEU A 277 -3.52 12.17 -7.49
N ILE A 278 -4.26 13.10 -6.85
CA ILE A 278 -5.54 13.64 -7.34
C ILE A 278 -5.50 14.06 -8.82
N PRO A 279 -4.53 14.89 -9.29
CA PRO A 279 -4.49 15.32 -10.69
C PRO A 279 -4.17 14.19 -11.67
N ILE A 280 -3.61 13.07 -11.20
CA ILE A 280 -3.21 11.92 -12.02
C ILE A 280 -4.34 10.89 -12.14
N LEU A 281 -5.27 10.82 -11.17
CA LEU A 281 -6.38 9.85 -11.18
C LEU A 281 -7.21 9.85 -12.47
N PRO A 282 -7.56 11.03 -13.04
CA PRO A 282 -8.32 11.05 -14.29
C PRO A 282 -7.50 10.54 -15.48
N ILE A 283 -6.17 10.51 -15.38
CA ILE A 283 -5.27 10.09 -16.46
C ILE A 283 -5.09 8.57 -16.46
N ALA A 284 -4.87 7.98 -15.28
CA ALA A 284 -4.71 6.54 -15.16
C ALA A 284 -5.19 6.05 -13.79
N PHE A 285 -6.34 5.36 -13.79
CA PHE A 285 -6.97 4.88 -12.57
C PHE A 285 -6.16 3.78 -11.86
N ASN A 286 -5.22 3.11 -12.54
CA ASN A 286 -4.35 2.11 -11.93
C ASN A 286 -3.49 2.67 -10.78
N PHE A 287 -3.32 4.00 -10.71
CA PHE A 287 -2.60 4.67 -9.64
C PHE A 287 -3.34 4.71 -8.30
N ILE A 288 -4.60 4.27 -8.24
CA ILE A 288 -5.30 4.06 -6.95
C ILE A 288 -4.53 3.11 -6.03
N ARG A 289 -3.74 2.19 -6.60
CA ARG A 289 -2.95 1.20 -5.87
C ARG A 289 -1.82 1.84 -5.06
N ILE A 290 -1.35 3.03 -5.43
CA ILE A 290 -0.33 3.78 -4.69
C ILE A 290 -0.84 4.18 -3.29
N GLN A 291 -2.15 4.35 -3.12
CA GLN A 291 -2.69 4.70 -1.80
C GLN A 291 -2.51 3.58 -0.77
N ARG A 292 -2.21 2.33 -1.15
CA ARG A 292 -2.09 1.18 -0.22
C ARG A 292 -1.08 1.39 0.90
N ILE A 293 -0.01 2.17 0.69
CA ILE A 293 0.94 2.49 1.76
C ILE A 293 0.23 3.25 2.90
N SER A 294 -0.65 4.19 2.57
CA SER A 294 -1.41 5.00 3.52
C SER A 294 -2.33 4.14 4.38
N TRP A 295 -2.90 3.06 3.83
CA TRP A 295 -3.74 2.12 4.58
C TRP A 295 -2.98 1.48 5.73
N ILE A 296 -1.82 0.89 5.46
CA ILE A 296 -1.02 0.19 6.47
C ILE A 296 -0.54 1.17 7.55
N PHE A 297 0.01 2.33 7.16
CA PHE A 297 0.48 3.34 8.12
C PHE A 297 -0.66 3.93 8.96
N THR A 298 -1.86 4.08 8.38
CA THR A 298 -3.05 4.51 9.12
C THR A 298 -3.52 3.46 10.11
N TYR A 299 -3.52 2.16 9.75
CA TYR A 299 -3.81 1.08 10.70
C TYR A 299 -2.82 1.04 11.85
N MET A 300 -1.53 1.23 11.58
CA MET A 300 -0.50 1.33 12.63
C MET A 300 -0.76 2.51 13.59
N SER A 301 -1.17 3.65 13.04
CA SER A 301 -1.51 4.85 13.83
C SER A 301 -2.79 4.68 14.66
N LEU A 302 -3.82 4.01 14.12
CA LEU A 302 -5.04 3.68 14.86
C LEU A 302 -4.78 2.64 15.96
N PHE A 303 -3.93 1.65 15.69
CA PHE A 303 -3.47 0.71 16.69
C PHE A 303 -2.74 1.41 17.84
N LEU A 304 -1.96 2.46 17.56
CA LEU A 304 -1.33 3.26 18.61
C LEU A 304 -2.37 3.87 19.56
N LEU A 305 -3.44 4.48 19.03
CA LEU A 305 -4.51 5.01 19.87
C LEU A 305 -5.15 3.92 20.73
N GLN A 306 -5.43 2.75 20.13
CA GLN A 306 -5.98 1.60 20.87
C GLN A 306 -5.03 1.13 21.97
N LYS A 307 -3.73 1.01 21.70
CA LYS A 307 -2.71 0.58 22.67
C LYS A 307 -2.71 1.43 23.94
N TYR A 308 -2.98 2.72 23.80
CA TYR A 308 -3.06 3.68 24.90
C TYR A 308 -4.50 3.98 25.37
N ASN A 309 -5.49 3.20 24.92
CA ASN A 309 -6.93 3.39 25.21
C ASN A 309 -7.45 4.81 24.90
N ILE A 310 -6.89 5.45 23.87
CA ILE A 310 -7.28 6.78 23.41
C ILE A 310 -8.43 6.64 22.42
N LYS A 311 -9.51 7.40 22.65
CA LYS A 311 -10.58 7.56 21.66
C LYS A 311 -10.13 8.57 20.58
N LEU A 312 -10.42 8.26 19.33
CA LEU A 312 -10.20 9.17 18.21
C LEU A 312 -11.16 10.36 18.32
N LYS A 313 -10.61 11.56 18.31
CA LYS A 313 -11.36 12.81 18.33
C LYS A 313 -11.57 13.32 16.89
N ILE A 314 -12.83 13.35 16.45
CA ILE A 314 -13.25 13.94 15.18
C ILE A 314 -14.15 15.14 15.51
N GLY A 315 -13.57 16.34 15.52
CA GLY A 315 -14.25 17.53 16.02
C GLY A 315 -14.64 17.38 17.50
N LYS A 316 -15.94 17.35 17.79
CA LYS A 316 -16.49 17.10 19.14
C LYS A 316 -16.75 15.63 19.44
N LEU A 317 -16.73 14.76 18.44
CA LEU A 317 -17.13 13.36 18.55
C LEU A 317 -15.93 12.48 18.94
N LEU A 318 -16.15 11.54 19.86
CA LEU A 318 -15.14 10.58 20.33
C LEU A 318 -15.48 9.17 19.85
N VAL A 319 -14.68 8.62 18.93
CA VAL A 319 -14.87 7.29 18.35
C VAL A 319 -13.83 6.31 18.89
N SER A 320 -14.18 5.02 18.98
CA SER A 320 -13.20 3.97 19.23
C SER A 320 -12.25 3.80 18.02
N ALA A 321 -10.94 3.90 18.23
CA ALA A 321 -9.95 3.70 17.18
C ALA A 321 -10.05 2.31 16.52
N LYS A 322 -10.45 1.29 17.29
CA LYS A 322 -10.67 -0.08 16.81
C LYS A 322 -11.86 -0.16 15.83
N LEU A 323 -12.95 0.54 16.13
CA LEU A 323 -14.13 0.62 15.26
C LEU A 323 -13.83 1.44 14.01
N THR A 324 -13.09 2.55 14.15
CA THR A 324 -12.63 3.34 12.99
C THR A 324 -11.76 2.48 12.06
N GLY A 325 -10.84 1.70 12.61
CA GLY A 325 -10.03 0.76 11.82
C GLY A 325 -10.89 -0.25 11.07
N LEU A 326 -11.87 -0.88 11.75
CA LEU A 326 -12.78 -1.84 11.13
C LEU A 326 -13.58 -1.22 9.99
N PHE A 327 -14.19 -0.05 10.25
CA PHE A 327 -14.96 0.68 9.25
C PHE A 327 -14.09 1.03 8.04
N LEU A 328 -12.87 1.52 8.28
CA LEU A 328 -11.93 1.84 7.23
C LEU A 328 -11.61 0.60 6.39
N ALA A 329 -11.26 -0.52 7.03
CA ALA A 329 -10.93 -1.76 6.32
C ALA A 329 -12.10 -2.33 5.52
N LEU A 330 -13.32 -2.34 6.08
CA LEU A 330 -14.53 -2.74 5.36
C LEU A 330 -14.81 -1.81 4.18
N PHE A 331 -14.68 -0.50 4.38
CA PHE A 331 -14.80 0.48 3.30
C PHE A 331 -13.77 0.19 2.19
N GLY A 332 -12.53 -0.12 2.55
CA GLY A 332 -11.50 -0.57 1.62
C GLY A 332 -11.92 -1.82 0.86
N PHE A 333 -12.43 -2.84 1.54
CA PHE A 333 -12.91 -4.06 0.91
C PHE A 333 -14.07 -3.79 -0.07
N PHE A 334 -15.13 -3.09 0.34
CA PHE A 334 -16.28 -2.84 -0.52
C PHE A 334 -15.97 -1.89 -1.67
N VAL A 335 -15.23 -0.80 -1.42
CA VAL A 335 -14.97 0.22 -2.44
C VAL A 335 -13.75 -0.11 -3.28
N MET A 336 -12.61 -0.39 -2.65
CA MET A 336 -11.36 -0.58 -3.40
C MET A 336 -11.29 -1.95 -4.06
N MET A 337 -11.83 -3.00 -3.43
CA MET A 337 -11.79 -4.35 -3.99
C MET A 337 -13.05 -4.66 -4.80
N LEU A 338 -14.24 -4.60 -4.20
CA LEU A 338 -15.46 -5.03 -4.92
C LEU A 338 -15.92 -4.04 -6.00
N GLN A 339 -15.84 -2.73 -5.77
CA GLN A 339 -16.27 -1.74 -6.77
C GLN A 339 -15.20 -1.47 -7.84
N PHE A 340 -13.93 -1.34 -7.44
CA PHE A 340 -12.86 -0.92 -8.37
C PHE A 340 -12.11 -2.07 -9.04
N GLU A 341 -11.93 -3.21 -8.36
CA GLU A 341 -11.23 -4.37 -8.92
C GLU A 341 -12.00 -5.69 -8.66
N PRO A 342 -13.29 -5.82 -9.05
CA PRO A 342 -14.12 -6.99 -8.73
C PRO A 342 -13.53 -8.31 -9.22
N LEU A 343 -12.86 -8.30 -10.37
CA LEU A 343 -12.21 -9.50 -10.94
C LEU A 343 -11.12 -10.06 -10.01
N ALA A 344 -10.47 -9.19 -9.22
CA ALA A 344 -9.49 -9.63 -8.23
C ALA A 344 -10.17 -10.52 -7.17
N PHE A 345 -11.36 -10.15 -6.69
CA PHE A 345 -12.10 -10.96 -5.72
C PHE A 345 -12.52 -12.33 -6.28
N TRP A 346 -12.95 -12.38 -7.53
CA TRP A 346 -13.38 -13.63 -8.17
C TRP A 346 -12.22 -14.57 -8.54
N SER A 347 -10.97 -14.10 -8.52
CA SER A 347 -9.79 -14.94 -8.79
C SER A 347 -9.47 -15.95 -7.68
N TYR A 348 -10.07 -15.78 -6.50
CA TYR A 348 -9.81 -16.63 -5.34
C TYR A 348 -10.61 -17.95 -5.34
N PRO A 349 -10.05 -19.03 -4.78
CA PRO A 349 -10.75 -20.30 -4.61
C PRO A 349 -11.79 -20.26 -3.47
N PHE A 350 -12.36 -19.10 -3.14
CA PHE A 350 -13.34 -18.97 -2.07
C PHE A 350 -14.66 -19.67 -2.39
N PHE A 351 -15.03 -19.69 -3.67
CA PHE A 351 -16.32 -20.19 -4.16
C PHE A 351 -16.20 -21.47 -5.01
N ARG A 352 -15.00 -22.04 -5.08
CA ARG A 352 -14.79 -23.44 -5.41
C ARG A 352 -14.74 -24.24 -4.11
#